data_AF-A0A926GTL3-F1
#
_entry.id   AF-A0A926GTL3-F1
#
_cell.length_a   1.000
_cell.length_b   1.000
_cell.length_c   1.000
_cell.angle_alpha   90.00
_cell.angle_beta   90.00
_cell.angle_gamma   90.00
#
_symmetry.space_group_name_H-M   'P 1'
#
loop_
_entity.id
_entity.type
_entity.pdbx_description
1 polymer ?
#
loop_
_entity_poly.entity_id
_entity_poly.type
_entity_poly.pdbx_seq_one_letter_code
_entity_poly.pdbx_strand_id
1 'polypeptide(L)' 'MLSVGDSPRARRQSGIGNRRHFLYDGGVPVCELDGAGTVVATNTWGPNGLVSRRNGGSSAFYTFDERGGTVQRL' A
#
# COMPACT_ATOMS: atom_id res chain seq x y z
N MET A 1 -16.81 14.15 -20.60
CA MET A 1 -17.66 13.06 -20.09
C MET A 1 -16.93 12.45 -18.90
N LEU A 2 -17.37 12.77 -17.69
CA LEU A 2 -16.71 12.36 -16.45
C LEU A 2 -17.14 10.91 -16.14
N SER A 3 -16.26 9.93 -16.32
CA SER A 3 -16.55 8.58 -15.83
C SER A 3 -16.37 8.56 -14.32
N VAL A 4 -17.49 8.79 -13.62
CA VAL A 4 -17.72 8.31 -12.26
C VAL A 4 -17.66 6.78 -12.33
N GLY A 5 -16.46 6.17 -12.25
CA GLY A 5 -16.29 4.75 -12.55
C GLY A 5 -15.01 4.08 -12.05
N ASP A 6 -13.89 4.80 -11.93
CA ASP A 6 -12.64 4.20 -11.47
C ASP A 6 -12.62 4.12 -9.94
N SER A 7 -13.35 3.17 -9.36
CA SER A 7 -13.20 2.83 -7.94
C SER A 7 -11.78 2.28 -7.72
N PRO A 8 -10.86 3.02 -7.08
CA PRO A 8 -9.46 2.60 -6.95
C PRO A 8 -9.32 1.65 -5.75
N ARG A 9 -10.17 0.62 -5.69
CA ARG A 9 -10.23 -0.36 -4.60
C ARG A 9 -10.04 -1.76 -5.14
N ALA A 10 -8.81 -2.26 -5.10
CA ALA A 10 -8.53 -3.67 -5.29
C ALA A 10 -8.56 -4.43 -3.95
N ARG A 11 -8.91 -5.72 -4.01
CA ARG A 11 -9.06 -6.59 -2.84
C ARG A 11 -8.05 -7.74 -2.87
N ARG A 12 -7.51 -8.11 -1.71
CA ARG A 12 -6.77 -9.36 -1.50
C ARG A 12 -7.37 -10.12 -0.32
N GLN A 13 -7.59 -11.42 -0.46
CA GLN A 13 -8.11 -12.29 0.61
C GLN A 13 -7.13 -13.45 0.84
N SER A 14 -6.77 -13.70 2.09
CA SER A 14 -5.91 -14.82 2.50
C SER A 14 -6.59 -15.61 3.61
N GLY A 15 -7.66 -16.34 3.27
CA GLY A 15 -8.49 -17.10 4.22
C GLY A 15 -9.81 -16.40 4.58
N ILE A 16 -10.63 -17.05 5.41
CA ILE A 16 -11.88 -16.49 5.92
C ILE A 16 -11.53 -15.47 7.02
N GLY A 17 -12.07 -14.25 6.93
CA GLY A 17 -11.86 -13.18 7.91
C GLY A 17 -10.63 -12.29 7.67
N ASN A 18 -9.61 -12.75 6.94
CA ASN A 18 -8.41 -11.95 6.63
C ASN A 18 -8.54 -11.23 5.28
N ARG A 19 -9.48 -10.28 5.22
CA ARG A 19 -9.68 -9.40 4.06
C ARG A 19 -8.80 -8.15 4.20
N ARG A 20 -8.08 -7.84 3.12
CA ARG A 20 -7.37 -6.57 2.94
C ARG A 20 -7.92 -5.84 1.73
N HIS A 21 -8.24 -4.57 1.92
CA HIS A 21 -8.57 -3.64 0.85
C HIS A 21 -7.43 -2.65 0.67
N PHE A 22 -7.24 -2.17 -0.54
CA PHE A 22 -6.22 -1.18 -0.85
C PHE A 22 -6.88 0.03 -1.49
N LEU A 23 -6.55 1.23 -1.00
CA LEU A 23 -6.85 2.48 -1.69
C LEU A 23 -5.65 2.80 -2.59
N TYR A 24 -5.93 3.08 -3.84
CA TYR A 24 -4.90 3.43 -4.81
C TYR A 24 -4.93 4.92 -5.15
N ASP A 25 -3.75 5.47 -5.37
CA ASP A 25 -3.54 6.69 -6.13
C ASP A 25 -2.96 6.29 -7.50
N GLY A 26 -3.75 6.44 -8.55
CA GLY A 26 -3.49 5.81 -9.84
C GLY A 26 -3.30 4.30 -9.72
N GLY A 27 -2.15 3.79 -10.15
CA GLY A 27 -1.78 2.37 -10.07
C GLY A 27 -1.09 1.95 -8.76
N VAL A 28 -0.93 2.86 -7.80
CA VAL A 28 -0.07 2.66 -6.62
C VAL A 28 -0.91 2.56 -5.33
N PRO A 29 -0.78 1.48 -4.53
CA PRO A 29 -1.55 1.34 -3.30
C PRO A 29 -0.97 2.20 -2.17
N VAL A 30 -1.71 3.22 -1.75
CA VAL A 30 -1.29 4.20 -0.74
C VAL A 30 -1.80 3.89 0.66
N CYS A 31 -2.90 3.14 0.78
CA CYS A 31 -3.51 2.80 2.06
C CYS A 31 -4.04 1.37 2.05
N GLU A 32 -3.81 0.65 3.14
CA GLU A 32 -4.32 -0.69 3.36
C GLU A 32 -5.38 -0.65 4.45
N LEU A 33 -6.53 -1.25 4.19
CA LEU A 33 -7.66 -1.36 5.11
C LEU A 33 -7.92 -2.83 5.47
N ASP A 34 -8.38 -3.08 6.69
CA ASP A 34 -8.95 -4.38 7.05
C ASP A 34 -10.35 -4.58 6.46
N GLY A 35 -10.96 -5.75 6.71
CA GLY A 35 -12.30 -6.09 6.22
C GLY A 35 -13.43 -5.20 6.75
N ALA A 36 -13.18 -4.37 7.77
CA ALA A 36 -14.12 -3.38 8.29
C ALA A 36 -13.89 -1.97 7.71
N GLY A 37 -12.83 -1.78 6.90
CA GLY A 37 -12.46 -0.49 6.35
C GLY A 37 -11.55 0.34 7.26
N THR A 38 -11.03 -0.24 8.34
CA THR A 38 -10.08 0.43 9.25
C THR A 38 -8.70 0.49 8.62
N VAL A 39 -8.04 1.66 8.68
CA VAL A 39 -6.67 1.81 8.20
C VAL A 39 -5.72 0.99 9.06
N VAL A 40 -4.99 0.11 8.39
CA VAL A 40 -4.04 -0.82 9.01
C VAL A 40 -2.63 -0.62 8.48
N ALA A 41 -2.45 0.02 7.33
CA ALA A 41 -1.16 0.57 6.94
C ALA A 41 -1.29 1.73 5.96
N THR A 42 -0.31 2.63 5.95
CA THR A 42 -0.11 3.63 4.89
C THR A 42 1.26 3.45 4.25
N ASN A 43 1.32 3.66 2.93
CA ASN A 43 2.46 3.37 2.09
C ASN A 43 2.92 4.64 1.36
N THR A 44 4.20 4.96 1.45
CA THR A 44 4.84 6.03 0.67
C THR A 44 5.72 5.42 -0.40
N TRP A 45 5.53 5.86 -1.64
CA TRP A 45 6.24 5.33 -2.80
C TRP A 45 7.17 6.37 -3.39
N GLY A 46 8.35 5.91 -3.80
CA GLY A 46 9.28 6.65 -4.64
C GLY A 46 9.42 5.99 -6.02
N PRO A 47 10.25 6.54 -6.90
CA PRO A 47 10.44 6.04 -8.27
C PRO A 47 10.86 4.56 -8.34
N ASN A 48 11.60 4.09 -7.33
CA ASN A 48 12.16 2.74 -7.29
C ASN A 48 11.31 1.74 -6.49
N GLY A 49 10.19 2.18 -5.88
CA GLY A 49 9.32 1.30 -5.09
C GLY A 49 8.85 1.90 -3.76
N LEU A 50 8.38 1.03 -2.87
CA LEU A 50 7.88 1.39 -1.54
C LEU A 50 9.01 1.92 -0.66
N VAL A 51 8.99 3.20 -0.28
CA VAL A 51 10.05 3.84 0.53
C VAL A 51 9.71 3.79 2.03
N SER A 52 8.43 3.84 2.37
CA SER A 52 8.00 3.73 3.77
C SER A 52 6.67 3.02 3.89
N ARG A 53 6.51 2.25 4.96
CA ARG A 53 5.24 1.67 5.36
C ARG A 53 5.01 1.89 6.84
N ARG A 54 3.96 2.63 7.18
CA ARG A 54 3.50 2.79 8.56
C ARG A 54 2.38 1.79 8.83
N ASN A 55 2.59 0.89 9.78
CA ASN A 55 1.60 -0.08 10.24
C ASN A 55 1.25 0.24 11.71
N GLY A 56 0.13 0.93 11.89
CA GLY A 56 -0.25 1.47 13.20
C GLY A 56 0.80 2.43 13.78
N GLY A 57 1.42 2.01 14.88
CA GLY A 57 2.41 2.81 15.63
C GLY A 57 3.86 2.70 15.15
N SER A 58 4.16 1.78 14.22
CA SER A 58 5.53 1.54 13.74
C SER A 58 5.67 1.88 12.26
N SER A 59 6.85 2.35 11.87
CA SER A 59 7.21 2.65 10.49
C SER A 59 8.39 1.76 10.10
N ALA A 60 8.28 1.14 8.93
CA ALA A 60 9.41 0.54 8.24
C ALA A 60 9.87 1.48 7.12
N PHE A 61 11.17 1.61 6.94
CA PHE A 61 11.78 2.40 5.86
C PHE A 61 12.61 1.50 4.95
N TYR A 62 12.52 1.72 3.65
CA TYR A 62 13.22 0.93 2.64
C TYR A 62 14.13 1.84 1.82
N THR A 63 15.36 1.39 1.63
CA THR A 63 16.31 2.05 0.72
C THR A 63 16.60 1.13 -0.45
N PHE A 64 16.92 1.75 -1.59
CA PHE A 64 17.14 1.05 -2.84
C PHE A 64 18.49 1.44 -3.43
N ASP A 65 19.12 0.50 -4.13
CA ASP A 65 20.27 0.79 -4.98
C ASP A 65 19.81 1.50 -6.27
N GLU A 66 20.79 1.90 -7.08
CA GLU A 66 20.56 2.57 -8.37
C GLU A 66 19.82 1.69 -9.41
N ARG A 67 19.74 0.38 -9.19
CA ARG A 67 19.05 -0.59 -10.06
C ARG A 67 17.66 -0.97 -9.54
N GLY A 68 17.22 -0.36 -8.43
CA GLY A 68 15.93 -0.62 -7.79
C GLY A 68 15.89 -1.83 -6.87
N GLY A 69 17.04 -2.44 -6.55
CA GLY A 69 17.15 -3.49 -5.56
C GLY A 69 17.04 -2.93 -4.14
N THR A 70 16.29 -3.58 -3.25
CA THR A 70 16.23 -3.17 -1.83
C THR A 70 17.54 -3.47 -1.13
N VAL A 71 18.16 -2.44 -0.54
CA VAL A 71 19.45 -2.54 0.16
C VAL A 71 19.26 -2.66 1.67
N GLN A 72 18.26 -1.97 2.22
CA GLN A 72 18.03 -1.96 3.66
C GLN A 72 16.55 -1.84 3.98
N ARG A 73 16.17 -2.44 5.12
CA ARG A 73 14.93 -2.15 5.84
C ARG A 73 15.25 -1.76 7.28
N LEU A 74 14.82 -0.57 7.72
CA LEU A 74 14.81 -0.15 9.12
C LEU A 74 13.42 -0.31 9.72
#